data_AF-A0A7C3LKA2-F1
#
_entry.id   AF-A0A7C3LKA2-F1
#
_cell.length_a   1.000
_cell.length_b   1.000
_cell.length_c   1.000
_cell.angle_alpha   90.00
_cell.angle_beta   90.00
_cell.angle_gamma   90.00
#
_symmetry.space_group_name_H-M   'P 1'
#
loop_
_entity.id
_entity.type
_entity.pdbx_description
1 polymer ?
#
loop_
_entity_poly.entity_id
_entity_poly.type
_entity_poly.pdbx_seq_one_letter_code
_entity_poly.pdbx_strand_id
1 'polypeptide(L)'
;MSRAKRISRFAGYGVHITAQQDWSPSELDDLFHVVELFADTLNGVENFNRCIGDVAIERADTGTSLGLAYHDRIRLRKGARFSAWTVVHELAHVWDAKNKWDLSLELQRYTGGFTSRVLSGLKRILLPWSWDARFSGAGDRPGRYGRKPGCNAYGYFYGDKPGGSNWRFNRREDFAESVAMYCGWGRDNDLSRTAHGRIERYRLANGEKDPLHGVTDNWADYARYFYPQNGDYTTTKRWQFIDQLIQAQVRI
;
A
#
# COMPACT_ATOMS: atom_id res chain seq x y z
N MET A 1 -31.09 8.21 -2.10
CA MET A 1 -30.34 9.48 -1.90
C MET A 1 -29.88 10.01 -3.25
N SER A 2 -30.00 11.31 -3.53
CA SER A 2 -29.52 11.90 -4.80
C SER A 2 -27.99 11.88 -4.89
N ARG A 3 -27.43 11.88 -6.11
CA ARG A 3 -25.97 11.94 -6.34
C ARG A 3 -25.33 13.15 -5.65
N ALA A 4 -25.94 14.33 -5.76
CA ALA A 4 -25.45 15.55 -5.12
C ALA A 4 -25.35 15.38 -3.59
N LYS A 5 -26.37 14.77 -2.95
CA LYS A 5 -26.36 14.50 -1.51
C LYS A 5 -25.32 13.44 -1.11
N ARG A 6 -24.98 12.48 -1.99
CA ARG A 6 -23.85 11.55 -1.74
C ARG A 6 -22.53 12.29 -1.77
N ILE A 7 -22.33 13.14 -2.77
CA ILE A 7 -21.09 13.91 -2.96
C ILE A 7 -20.87 14.91 -1.81
N SER A 8 -21.93 15.56 -1.32
CA SER A 8 -21.79 16.52 -0.21
C SER A 8 -21.28 15.88 1.09
N ARG A 9 -21.40 14.56 1.27
CA ARG A 9 -20.87 13.88 2.47
C ARG A 9 -19.34 13.97 2.55
N PHE A 10 -18.66 13.99 1.39
CA PHE A 10 -17.21 14.03 1.31
C PHE A 10 -16.63 15.40 1.74
N ALA A 11 -17.43 16.47 1.71
CA ALA A 11 -16.97 17.81 2.05
C ALA A 11 -16.41 17.92 3.48
N GLY A 12 -16.94 17.14 4.43
CA GLY A 12 -16.41 17.09 5.79
C GLY A 12 -14.98 16.55 5.89
N TYR A 13 -14.56 15.76 4.89
CA TYR A 13 -13.25 15.09 4.83
C TYR A 13 -12.27 15.78 3.88
N GLY A 14 -12.57 16.99 3.37
CA GLY A 14 -11.71 17.62 2.34
C GLY A 14 -11.61 16.79 1.04
N VAL A 15 -12.53 15.84 0.82
CA VAL A 15 -12.52 14.99 -0.38
C VAL A 15 -13.45 15.60 -1.42
N HIS A 16 -12.92 15.83 -2.63
CA HIS A 16 -13.66 16.40 -3.75
C HIS A 16 -13.85 15.36 -4.84
N ILE A 17 -15.10 14.96 -5.10
CA ILE A 17 -15.41 14.04 -6.18
C ILE A 17 -15.54 14.80 -7.49
N THR A 18 -14.65 14.52 -8.45
CA THR A 18 -14.70 15.11 -9.80
C THR A 18 -15.29 14.10 -10.80
N ALA A 19 -15.62 14.58 -12.02
CA ALA A 19 -16.23 13.77 -13.08
C ALA A 19 -17.45 12.96 -12.58
N GLN A 20 -18.37 13.64 -11.87
CA GLN A 20 -19.45 13.02 -11.11
C GLN A 20 -20.34 12.04 -11.91
N GLN A 21 -20.43 12.22 -13.22
CA GLN A 21 -21.16 11.35 -14.14
C GLN A 21 -20.56 9.94 -14.24
N ASP A 22 -19.25 9.79 -14.02
CA ASP A 22 -18.52 8.52 -14.13
C ASP A 22 -18.68 7.63 -12.88
N TRP A 23 -19.38 8.12 -11.86
CA TRP A 23 -19.62 7.40 -10.61
C TRP A 23 -21.03 6.85 -10.53
N SER A 24 -21.13 5.54 -10.31
CA SER A 24 -22.40 4.94 -9.89
C SER A 24 -22.73 5.32 -8.44
N PRO A 25 -24.02 5.33 -8.04
CA PRO A 25 -24.41 5.60 -6.67
C PRO A 25 -23.77 4.67 -5.62
N SER A 26 -23.58 3.38 -5.95
CA SER A 26 -22.97 2.41 -5.04
C SER A 26 -21.46 2.63 -4.89
N GLU A 27 -20.76 3.00 -5.96
CA GLU A 27 -19.32 3.32 -5.84
C GLU A 27 -19.09 4.56 -4.98
N LEU A 28 -19.99 5.55 -5.01
CA LEU A 28 -19.90 6.69 -4.10
C LEU A 28 -20.11 6.29 -2.64
N ASP A 29 -20.97 5.30 -2.39
CA ASP A 29 -21.19 4.78 -1.03
C ASP A 29 -19.99 3.97 -0.54
N ASP A 30 -19.47 3.06 -1.37
CA ASP A 30 -18.26 2.29 -1.08
C ASP A 30 -17.06 3.24 -0.84
N LEU A 31 -16.86 4.24 -1.70
CA LEU A 31 -15.78 5.21 -1.53
C LEU A 31 -15.92 6.00 -0.23
N PHE A 32 -17.13 6.47 0.07
CA PHE A 32 -17.38 7.22 1.29
C PHE A 32 -17.10 6.37 2.53
N HIS A 33 -17.59 5.13 2.55
CA HIS A 33 -17.35 4.20 3.64
C HIS A 33 -15.84 3.99 3.90
N VAL A 34 -15.03 3.85 2.84
CA VAL A 34 -13.57 3.69 2.99
C VAL A 34 -12.89 4.97 3.50
N VAL A 35 -13.38 6.15 3.10
CA VAL A 35 -12.90 7.43 3.65
C VAL A 35 -13.20 7.54 5.14
N GLU A 36 -14.42 7.18 5.57
CA GLU A 36 -14.78 7.14 7.01
C GLU A 36 -13.90 6.17 7.78
N LEU A 37 -13.72 4.94 7.27
CA LEU A 37 -12.87 3.93 7.88
C LEU A 37 -11.44 4.43 8.07
N PHE A 38 -10.87 5.10 7.06
CA PHE A 38 -9.51 5.62 7.19
C PHE A 38 -9.46 6.79 8.17
N ALA A 39 -10.45 7.68 8.16
CA ALA A 39 -10.53 8.76 9.12
C ALA A 39 -10.64 8.24 10.56
N ASP A 40 -11.45 7.22 10.81
CA ASP A 40 -11.55 6.57 12.13
C ASP A 40 -10.21 5.98 12.57
N THR A 41 -9.44 5.39 11.63
CA THR A 41 -8.09 4.88 11.91
C THR A 41 -7.11 6.00 12.30
N LEU A 42 -7.33 7.22 11.80
CA LEU A 42 -6.58 8.42 12.17
C LEU A 42 -7.15 9.13 13.41
N ASN A 43 -8.08 8.49 14.15
CA ASN A 43 -8.78 9.06 15.30
C ASN A 43 -9.68 10.25 14.92
N GLY A 44 -10.37 10.14 13.78
CA GLY A 44 -11.45 11.04 13.37
C GLY A 44 -11.12 11.98 12.22
N VAL A 45 -12.15 12.71 11.78
CA VAL A 45 -12.13 13.58 10.60
C VAL A 45 -11.12 14.73 10.69
N GLU A 46 -10.89 15.28 11.89
CA GLU A 46 -9.96 16.39 12.10
C GLU A 46 -8.51 15.97 11.77
N ASN A 47 -8.10 14.80 12.27
CA ASN A 47 -6.78 14.24 11.99
C ASN A 47 -6.67 13.74 10.55
N PHE A 48 -7.75 13.19 9.99
CA PHE A 48 -7.80 12.88 8.55
C PHE A 48 -7.52 14.14 7.71
N ASN A 49 -8.23 15.24 7.97
CA ASN A 49 -8.02 16.50 7.26
C ASN A 49 -6.62 17.09 7.49
N ARG A 50 -6.02 16.88 8.67
CA ARG A 50 -4.65 17.30 8.92
C ARG A 50 -3.61 16.49 8.12
N CYS A 51 -3.82 15.18 8.01
CA CYS A 51 -2.89 14.27 7.32
C CYS A 51 -3.04 14.32 5.80
N ILE A 52 -4.28 14.26 5.33
CA ILE A 52 -4.64 14.13 3.91
C ILE A 52 -4.96 15.49 3.30
N GLY A 53 -5.59 16.39 4.06
CA GLY A 53 -6.19 17.66 3.63
C GLY A 53 -7.02 17.55 2.34
N ASP A 54 -7.11 18.65 1.59
CA ASP A 54 -7.91 18.65 0.37
C ASP A 54 -7.33 17.69 -0.69
N VAL A 55 -8.19 16.81 -1.21
CA VAL A 55 -7.84 15.83 -2.24
C VAL A 55 -8.98 15.63 -3.23
N ALA A 56 -8.68 15.73 -4.52
CA ALA A 56 -9.61 15.40 -5.59
C ALA A 56 -9.56 13.91 -5.93
N ILE A 57 -10.69 13.21 -5.96
CA ILE A 57 -10.77 11.80 -6.38
C ILE A 57 -11.60 11.70 -7.66
N GLU A 58 -11.01 11.07 -8.68
CA GLU A 58 -11.61 10.95 -10.01
C GLU A 58 -11.52 9.54 -10.58
N ARG A 59 -12.43 9.21 -11.51
CA ARG A 59 -12.30 8.04 -12.38
C ARG A 59 -11.53 8.43 -13.63
N ALA A 60 -10.44 7.73 -13.93
CA ALA A 60 -9.61 8.01 -15.11
C ALA A 60 -9.03 6.72 -15.71
N ASP A 61 -8.55 6.80 -16.95
CA ASP A 61 -7.70 5.75 -17.50
C ASP A 61 -6.30 5.83 -16.86
N THR A 62 -5.95 4.79 -16.12
CA THR A 62 -4.68 4.63 -15.40
C THR A 62 -3.81 3.54 -16.03
N GLY A 63 -4.19 3.06 -17.23
CA GLY A 63 -3.56 1.93 -17.89
C GLY A 63 -3.71 0.64 -17.06
N THR A 64 -2.59 0.10 -16.58
CA THR A 64 -2.55 -1.15 -15.82
C THR A 64 -2.65 -0.97 -14.30
N SER A 65 -2.51 0.25 -13.78
CA SER A 65 -2.62 0.53 -12.34
C SER A 65 -4.09 0.63 -11.92
N LEU A 66 -4.42 0.17 -10.70
CA LEU A 66 -5.78 0.33 -10.15
C LEU A 66 -6.03 1.75 -9.62
N GLY A 67 -4.98 2.42 -9.18
CA GLY A 67 -4.98 3.80 -8.72
C GLY A 67 -3.66 4.50 -9.08
N LEU A 68 -3.69 5.83 -9.08
CA LEU A 68 -2.53 6.70 -9.12
C LEU A 68 -2.78 7.89 -8.19
N ALA A 69 -1.85 8.13 -7.28
CA ALA A 69 -1.89 9.26 -6.37
C ALA A 69 -0.82 10.32 -6.68
N TYR A 70 -1.21 11.57 -6.47
CA TYR A 70 -0.42 12.78 -6.54
C TYR A 70 -0.62 13.59 -5.25
N HIS A 71 0.00 14.76 -5.14
CA HIS A 71 -0.09 15.59 -3.92
C HIS A 71 -1.52 15.98 -3.50
N ASP A 72 -2.40 16.23 -4.45
CA ASP A 72 -3.75 16.77 -4.24
C ASP A 72 -4.83 15.97 -5.00
N ARG A 73 -4.46 14.80 -5.53
CA ARG A 73 -5.32 14.06 -6.46
C ARG A 73 -5.10 12.56 -6.43
N ILE A 74 -6.21 11.82 -6.53
CA ILE A 74 -6.23 10.38 -6.77
C ILE A 74 -7.02 10.10 -8.06
N ARG A 75 -6.45 9.26 -8.92
CA ARG A 75 -7.11 8.69 -10.08
C ARG A 75 -7.36 7.21 -9.84
N LEU A 76 -8.62 6.81 -9.70
CA LEU A 76 -9.01 5.41 -9.68
C LEU A 76 -9.36 4.94 -11.08
N ARG A 77 -8.98 3.72 -11.44
CA ARG A 77 -9.18 3.18 -12.79
C ARG A 77 -10.65 3.23 -13.21
N LYS A 78 -10.94 3.79 -14.37
CA LYS A 78 -12.28 3.80 -14.97
C LYS A 78 -12.69 2.40 -15.43
N GLY A 79 -13.95 2.03 -15.20
CA GLY A 79 -14.49 0.72 -15.60
C GLY A 79 -14.02 -0.47 -14.76
N ALA A 80 -13.21 -0.25 -13.72
CA ALA A 80 -12.79 -1.28 -12.78
C ALA A 80 -13.30 -0.96 -11.37
N ARG A 81 -13.74 -1.99 -10.63
CA ARG A 81 -14.07 -1.86 -9.22
C ARG A 81 -12.78 -1.60 -8.42
N PHE A 82 -12.79 -0.62 -7.52
CA PHE A 82 -11.71 -0.44 -6.54
C PHE A 82 -12.02 -1.25 -5.28
N SER A 83 -10.99 -1.55 -4.50
CA SER A 83 -11.13 -2.10 -3.16
C SER A 83 -10.84 -1.05 -2.10
N ALA A 84 -11.26 -1.30 -0.86
CA ALA A 84 -10.87 -0.47 0.28
C ALA A 84 -9.35 -0.35 0.41
N TRP A 85 -8.63 -1.45 0.16
CA TRP A 85 -7.17 -1.46 0.11
C TRP A 85 -6.62 -0.46 -0.91
N THR A 86 -7.16 -0.46 -2.14
CA THR A 86 -6.72 0.47 -3.20
C THR A 86 -6.92 1.92 -2.75
N VAL A 87 -8.09 2.27 -2.22
CA VAL A 87 -8.38 3.66 -1.83
C VAL A 87 -7.47 4.13 -0.68
N VAL A 88 -7.32 3.33 0.38
CA VAL A 88 -6.43 3.68 1.51
C VAL A 88 -4.97 3.77 1.06
N HIS A 89 -4.52 2.87 0.19
CA HIS A 89 -3.17 2.91 -0.38
C HIS A 89 -2.91 4.20 -1.16
N GLU A 90 -3.83 4.61 -2.03
CA GLU A 90 -3.69 5.88 -2.76
C GLU A 90 -3.77 7.11 -1.83
N LEU A 91 -4.63 7.08 -0.80
CA LEU A 91 -4.69 8.15 0.21
C LEU A 91 -3.40 8.23 1.03
N ALA A 92 -2.77 7.09 1.34
CA ALA A 92 -1.47 7.08 2.00
C ALA A 92 -0.36 7.69 1.13
N HIS A 93 -0.40 7.50 -0.19
CA HIS A 93 0.49 8.23 -1.09
C HIS A 93 0.24 9.75 -1.07
N VAL A 94 -1.02 10.19 -1.01
CA VAL A 94 -1.36 11.62 -0.85
C VAL A 94 -0.77 12.16 0.46
N TRP A 95 -0.90 11.41 1.56
CA TRP A 95 -0.32 11.79 2.86
C TRP A 95 1.19 11.99 2.79
N ASP A 96 1.92 11.03 2.22
CA ASP A 96 3.37 11.13 2.05
C ASP A 96 3.74 12.28 1.11
N ALA A 97 3.00 12.47 0.02
CA ALA A 97 3.21 13.55 -0.93
C ALA A 97 3.08 14.94 -0.29
N LYS A 98 2.09 15.16 0.60
CA LYS A 98 1.95 16.40 1.38
C LYS A 98 3.12 16.67 2.30
N ASN A 99 3.74 15.60 2.79
CA ASN A 99 4.97 15.65 3.57
C ASN A 99 6.21 15.55 2.68
N LYS A 100 6.13 15.97 1.41
CA LYS A 100 7.25 16.00 0.45
C LYS A 100 7.96 14.66 0.27
N TRP A 101 7.26 13.56 0.52
CA TRP A 101 7.76 12.18 0.51
C TRP A 101 8.75 11.86 1.64
N ASP A 102 8.73 12.63 2.73
CA ASP A 102 9.62 12.44 3.88
C ASP A 102 9.13 11.31 4.79
N LEU A 103 7.83 11.01 4.86
CA LEU A 103 7.32 9.91 5.71
C LEU A 103 7.82 8.55 5.23
N SER A 104 7.86 8.31 3.91
CA SER A 104 8.45 7.08 3.37
C SER A 104 9.97 7.01 3.55
N LEU A 105 10.65 8.16 3.57
CA LEU A 105 12.08 8.21 3.88
C LEU A 105 12.36 7.91 5.35
N GLU A 106 11.53 8.44 6.24
CA GLU A 106 11.59 8.18 7.68
C GLU A 106 11.27 6.71 7.99
N LEU A 107 10.22 6.14 7.39
CA LEU A 107 9.91 4.71 7.52
C LEU A 107 11.08 3.83 7.06
N GLN A 108 11.69 4.18 5.92
CA GLN A 108 12.88 3.49 5.42
C GLN A 108 13.99 3.51 6.48
N ARG A 109 14.31 4.68 7.06
CA ARG A 109 15.32 4.81 8.12
C ARG A 109 14.95 4.03 9.38
N TYR A 110 13.70 4.15 9.82
CA TYR A 110 13.18 3.53 11.05
C TYR A 110 13.27 1.99 11.00
N THR A 111 12.92 1.42 9.85
CA THR A 111 12.99 -0.03 9.63
C THR A 111 14.41 -0.55 9.40
N GLY A 112 15.39 0.34 9.20
CA GLY A 112 16.77 0.00 8.83
C GLY A 112 16.93 -0.33 7.34
N GLY A 113 15.96 0.05 6.51
CA GLY A 113 16.04 -0.07 5.05
C GLY A 113 16.88 1.04 4.42
N PHE A 114 17.20 0.87 3.13
CA PHE A 114 17.92 1.86 2.33
C PHE A 114 17.66 1.65 0.83
N THR A 115 17.98 2.64 0.00
CA THR A 115 17.91 2.53 -1.47
C THR A 115 19.31 2.62 -2.05
N SER A 116 19.76 1.59 -2.79
CA SER A 116 21.05 1.62 -3.48
C SER A 116 20.98 0.90 -4.82
N ARG A 117 21.02 1.67 -5.91
CA ARG A 117 21.07 1.13 -7.28
C ARG A 117 22.40 0.44 -7.57
N VAL A 118 23.51 0.96 -7.01
CA VAL A 118 24.85 0.37 -7.17
C VAL A 118 24.92 -1.00 -6.50
N LEU A 119 24.50 -1.12 -5.24
CA LEU A 119 24.49 -2.40 -4.54
C LEU A 119 23.50 -3.39 -5.18
N SER A 120 22.33 -2.92 -5.62
CA SER A 120 21.40 -3.74 -6.40
C SER A 120 22.04 -4.27 -7.69
N GLY A 121 22.76 -3.41 -8.42
CA GLY A 121 23.52 -3.78 -9.62
C GLY A 121 24.63 -4.79 -9.36
N LEU A 122 25.46 -4.56 -8.33
CA LEU A 122 26.51 -5.50 -7.92
C LEU A 122 25.92 -6.84 -7.50
N LYS A 123 24.81 -6.85 -6.77
CA LYS A 123 24.10 -8.08 -6.37
C LYS A 123 23.59 -8.86 -7.60
N ARG A 124 23.11 -8.17 -8.65
CA ARG A 124 22.71 -8.81 -9.92
C ARG A 124 23.86 -9.53 -10.60
N ILE A 125 25.05 -8.91 -10.59
CA ILE A 125 26.24 -9.41 -11.30
C ILE A 125 26.92 -10.52 -10.51
N LEU A 126 27.21 -10.28 -9.23
CA LEU A 126 28.05 -11.16 -8.42
C LEU A 126 27.29 -12.30 -7.74
N LEU A 127 25.98 -12.13 -7.50
CA LEU A 127 25.15 -13.10 -6.79
C LEU A 127 23.85 -13.40 -7.56
N PRO A 128 23.93 -13.86 -8.83
CA PRO A 128 22.76 -14.04 -9.69
C PRO A 128 21.75 -15.07 -9.14
N TRP A 129 22.17 -15.99 -8.27
CA TRP A 129 21.28 -16.92 -7.58
C TRP A 129 20.47 -16.29 -6.43
N SER A 130 20.95 -15.17 -5.88
CA SER A 130 20.26 -14.43 -4.81
C SER A 130 19.18 -13.47 -5.34
N TRP A 131 19.11 -13.34 -6.66
CA TRP A 131 18.21 -12.45 -7.38
C TRP A 131 16.95 -13.19 -7.82
N ASP A 132 15.82 -12.50 -7.72
CA ASP A 132 14.52 -13.06 -8.11
C ASP A 132 14.42 -13.30 -9.62
N ALA A 133 15.18 -12.61 -10.46
CA ALA A 133 15.30 -12.96 -11.88
C ALA A 133 16.75 -13.05 -12.32
N ARG A 134 17.21 -14.24 -12.74
CA ARG A 134 18.49 -14.40 -13.43
C ARG A 134 18.41 -13.79 -14.82
N PHE A 135 19.18 -12.72 -15.07
CA PHE A 135 19.52 -12.10 -16.37
C PHE A 135 18.38 -11.70 -17.33
N SER A 136 17.13 -12.05 -17.05
CA SER A 136 15.97 -11.89 -17.93
C SER A 136 14.82 -11.23 -17.18
N GLY A 137 14.97 -9.92 -16.95
CA GLY A 137 13.89 -8.96 -16.62
C GLY A 137 12.98 -9.30 -15.44
N ALA A 138 12.00 -8.43 -15.20
CA ALA A 138 10.81 -8.82 -14.44
C ALA A 138 10.05 -9.88 -15.25
N GLY A 139 9.46 -10.86 -14.58
CA GLY A 139 8.61 -11.83 -15.26
C GLY A 139 7.51 -12.36 -14.34
N ASP A 140 6.37 -12.67 -14.93
CA ASP A 140 5.22 -13.27 -14.24
C ASP A 140 5.42 -14.78 -14.04
N ARG A 141 6.59 -15.16 -13.51
CA ARG A 141 6.95 -16.54 -13.20
C ARG A 141 7.36 -16.65 -11.74
N PRO A 142 7.12 -17.81 -11.10
CA PRO A 142 7.57 -18.04 -9.73
C PRO A 142 9.05 -17.73 -9.55
N GLY A 143 9.37 -17.05 -8.46
CA GLY A 143 10.71 -16.58 -8.16
C GLY A 143 11.02 -15.20 -8.72
N ARG A 144 10.31 -14.68 -9.75
CA ARG A 144 10.73 -13.50 -10.57
C ARG A 144 10.01 -12.19 -10.31
N TYR A 145 9.26 -12.12 -9.21
CA TYR A 145 8.45 -10.96 -8.88
C TYR A 145 9.23 -9.81 -8.21
N GLY A 146 10.55 -9.91 -8.00
CA GLY A 146 11.35 -8.85 -7.36
C GLY A 146 11.00 -8.65 -5.89
N ARG A 147 10.68 -9.74 -5.19
CA ARG A 147 10.28 -9.72 -3.79
C ARG A 147 11.46 -9.49 -2.88
N LYS A 148 12.62 -10.11 -3.11
CA LYS A 148 13.78 -10.04 -2.20
C LYS A 148 14.32 -8.60 -2.05
N PRO A 149 14.93 -8.26 -0.90
CA PRO A 149 15.51 -6.92 -0.68
C PRO A 149 16.54 -6.57 -1.76
N GLY A 150 16.39 -5.38 -2.34
CA GLY A 150 17.25 -4.89 -3.41
C GLY A 150 17.02 -5.55 -4.77
N CYS A 151 16.06 -6.47 -4.88
CA CYS A 151 15.72 -7.17 -6.12
C CYS A 151 14.59 -6.52 -6.92
N ASN A 152 14.00 -5.42 -6.43
CA ASN A 152 13.07 -4.59 -7.19
C ASN A 152 13.80 -3.65 -8.17
N ALA A 153 13.03 -3.03 -9.07
CA ALA A 153 13.53 -2.10 -10.08
C ALA A 153 14.24 -0.88 -9.49
N TYR A 154 13.88 -0.50 -8.27
CA TYR A 154 14.35 0.72 -7.62
C TYR A 154 15.61 0.51 -6.77
N GLY A 155 16.07 -0.72 -6.59
CA GLY A 155 17.17 -1.05 -5.70
C GLY A 155 16.85 -0.76 -4.23
N TYR A 156 15.58 -0.91 -3.84
CA TYR A 156 15.12 -0.70 -2.48
C TYR A 156 15.36 -1.95 -1.63
N PHE A 157 16.19 -1.82 -0.61
CA PHE A 157 16.44 -2.80 0.42
C PHE A 157 15.56 -2.43 1.61
N TYR A 158 14.36 -2.99 1.67
CA TYR A 158 13.49 -2.79 2.81
C TYR A 158 14.09 -3.46 4.06
N GLY A 159 14.03 -2.77 5.20
CA GLY A 159 14.36 -3.34 6.51
C GLY A 159 13.13 -4.00 7.14
N ASP A 160 13.30 -4.88 8.12
CA ASP A 160 12.21 -5.58 8.82
C ASP A 160 11.25 -6.37 7.88
N LYS A 161 9.97 -6.59 8.24
CA LYS A 161 8.98 -7.40 7.48
C LYS A 161 7.90 -6.50 6.84
N PRO A 162 7.90 -6.27 5.51
CA PRO A 162 6.83 -5.52 4.84
C PRO A 162 5.59 -6.38 4.60
N GLY A 163 4.44 -5.75 4.33
CA GLY A 163 3.20 -6.43 3.95
C GLY A 163 3.24 -7.04 2.54
N GLY A 164 4.26 -6.69 1.75
CA GLY A 164 4.46 -7.20 0.40
C GLY A 164 5.71 -6.61 -0.23
N SER A 165 6.07 -7.15 -1.39
CA SER A 165 7.01 -6.54 -2.32
C SER A 165 6.78 -7.16 -3.69
N ASN A 166 7.03 -6.37 -4.73
CA ASN A 166 7.04 -6.76 -6.12
C ASN A 166 8.13 -5.96 -6.87
N TRP A 167 8.15 -6.07 -8.19
CA TRP A 167 9.14 -5.41 -9.03
C TRP A 167 9.15 -3.89 -8.90
N ARG A 168 7.97 -3.28 -8.67
CA ARG A 168 7.81 -1.83 -8.55
C ARG A 168 7.94 -1.34 -7.11
N PHE A 169 8.13 -2.24 -6.15
CA PHE A 169 8.21 -1.89 -4.74
C PHE A 169 9.39 -0.98 -4.46
N ASN A 170 9.09 0.12 -3.78
CA ASN A 170 10.04 1.15 -3.38
C ASN A 170 9.58 1.73 -2.03
N ARG A 171 10.33 2.68 -1.45
CA ARG A 171 9.99 3.24 -0.13
C ARG A 171 8.58 3.86 -0.06
N ARG A 172 8.09 4.46 -1.14
CA ARG A 172 6.76 5.09 -1.18
C ARG A 172 5.65 4.04 -1.17
N GLU A 173 5.82 2.98 -1.95
CA GLU A 173 4.93 1.82 -1.94
C GLU A 173 4.94 1.16 -0.55
N ASP A 174 6.12 1.04 0.08
CA ASP A 174 6.27 0.46 1.41
C ASP A 174 5.49 1.25 2.47
N PHE A 175 5.57 2.58 2.42
CA PHE A 175 4.77 3.44 3.30
C PHE A 175 3.27 3.26 3.06
N ALA A 176 2.82 3.33 1.80
CA ALA A 176 1.40 3.20 1.48
C ALA A 176 0.83 1.82 1.83
N GLU A 177 1.61 0.75 1.60
CA GLU A 177 1.25 -0.60 2.05
C GLU A 177 1.24 -0.74 3.57
N SER A 178 2.16 -0.07 4.28
CA SER A 178 2.21 -0.09 5.76
C SER A 178 0.98 0.60 6.36
N VAL A 179 0.53 1.72 5.80
CA VAL A 179 -0.71 2.40 6.22
C VAL A 179 -1.92 1.52 5.94
N ALA A 180 -2.01 0.90 4.76
CA ALA A 180 -3.12 0.00 4.43
C ALA A 180 -3.15 -1.25 5.33
N MET A 181 -1.99 -1.84 5.64
CA MET A 181 -1.86 -2.89 6.64
C MET A 181 -2.34 -2.42 8.01
N TYR A 182 -1.94 -1.21 8.44
CA TYR A 182 -2.38 -0.64 9.70
C TYR A 182 -3.89 -0.46 9.77
N CYS A 183 -4.54 0.02 8.71
CA CYS A 183 -6.00 0.19 8.67
C CYS A 183 -6.77 -1.14 8.66
N GLY A 184 -6.18 -2.21 8.10
CA GLY A 184 -6.88 -3.49 7.94
C GLY A 184 -6.59 -4.55 9.01
N TRP A 185 -5.36 -4.64 9.52
CA TRP A 185 -4.95 -5.74 10.37
C TRP A 185 -5.67 -5.70 11.73
N GLY A 186 -6.32 -6.81 12.09
CA GLY A 186 -6.97 -6.99 13.40
C GLY A 186 -8.19 -6.10 13.67
N ARG A 187 -8.78 -5.47 12.64
CA ARG A 187 -9.88 -4.49 12.77
C ARG A 187 -11.24 -4.95 12.23
N ASP A 188 -11.33 -6.17 11.73
CA ASP A 188 -12.56 -6.78 11.18
C ASP A 188 -13.36 -5.86 10.24
N ASN A 189 -12.68 -5.37 9.20
CA ASN A 189 -13.22 -4.42 8.23
C ASN A 189 -12.89 -4.80 6.78
N ASP A 190 -13.30 -3.98 5.83
CA ASP A 190 -13.14 -4.21 4.39
C ASP A 190 -11.68 -4.40 3.93
N LEU A 191 -10.69 -3.96 4.72
CA LEU A 191 -9.27 -4.19 4.44
C LEU A 191 -8.74 -5.48 5.10
N SER A 192 -9.38 -5.99 6.14
CA SER A 192 -8.84 -7.09 6.98
C SER A 192 -8.52 -8.33 6.17
N ARG A 193 -9.41 -8.78 5.27
CA ARG A 193 -9.14 -9.95 4.41
C ARG A 193 -7.86 -9.76 3.57
N THR A 194 -7.67 -8.57 3.01
CA THR A 194 -6.49 -8.26 2.18
C THR A 194 -5.23 -8.17 3.03
N ALA A 195 -5.32 -7.56 4.22
CA ALA A 195 -4.21 -7.45 5.17
C ALA A 195 -3.75 -8.83 5.67
N HIS A 196 -4.67 -9.69 6.10
CA HIS A 196 -4.36 -11.06 6.53
C HIS A 196 -3.81 -11.90 5.38
N GLY A 197 -4.48 -11.91 4.22
CA GLY A 197 -4.02 -12.68 3.06
C GLY A 197 -2.61 -12.29 2.58
N ARG A 198 -2.23 -11.02 2.73
CA ARG A 198 -0.88 -10.54 2.40
C ARG A 198 0.22 -11.15 3.27
N ILE A 199 -0.07 -11.47 4.53
CA ILE A 199 0.88 -12.13 5.44
C ILE A 199 0.77 -13.66 5.35
N GLU A 200 -0.46 -14.18 5.36
CA GLU A 200 -0.72 -15.61 5.38
C GLU A 200 -0.25 -16.33 4.11
N ARG A 201 -0.24 -15.67 2.95
CA ARG A 201 0.30 -16.26 1.71
C ARG A 201 1.74 -16.76 1.83
N TYR A 202 2.53 -16.22 2.77
CA TYR A 202 3.90 -16.68 2.99
C TYR A 202 4.00 -17.99 3.78
N ARG A 203 2.85 -18.57 4.18
CA ARG A 203 2.75 -19.93 4.72
C ARG A 203 2.48 -20.97 3.64
N LEU A 204 2.14 -20.55 2.42
CA LEU A 204 1.90 -21.43 1.28
C LEU A 204 3.18 -22.14 0.85
N ALA A 205 3.04 -23.32 0.25
CA ALA A 205 4.18 -23.99 -0.35
C ALA A 205 4.64 -23.26 -1.63
N ASN A 206 5.91 -23.47 -2.01
CA ASN A 206 6.42 -22.95 -3.27
C ASN A 206 5.61 -23.54 -4.44
N GLY A 207 5.14 -22.70 -5.36
CA GLY A 207 4.33 -23.12 -6.50
C GLY A 207 2.82 -23.17 -6.24
N GLU A 208 2.36 -22.90 -5.02
CA GLU A 208 0.94 -22.72 -4.74
C GLU A 208 0.44 -21.35 -5.23
N LYS A 209 -0.85 -21.29 -5.57
CA LYS A 209 -1.51 -20.07 -6.05
C LYS A 209 -2.11 -19.31 -4.87
N ASP A 210 -1.70 -18.06 -4.69
CA ASP A 210 -2.26 -17.13 -3.70
C ASP A 210 -3.77 -16.91 -3.99
N PRO A 211 -4.67 -17.20 -3.04
CA PRO A 211 -6.10 -17.05 -3.24
C PRO A 211 -6.56 -15.58 -3.39
N LEU A 212 -5.76 -14.61 -2.94
CA LEU A 212 -6.11 -13.19 -2.97
C LEU A 212 -5.82 -12.56 -4.34
N HIS A 213 -4.69 -12.89 -4.94
CA HIS A 213 -4.22 -12.27 -6.18
C HIS A 213 -4.07 -13.25 -7.35
N GLY A 214 -4.26 -14.54 -7.11
CA GLY A 214 -4.08 -15.58 -8.12
C GLY A 214 -2.64 -15.73 -8.60
N VAL A 215 -1.67 -15.22 -7.85
CA VAL A 215 -0.24 -15.28 -8.19
C VAL A 215 0.33 -16.62 -7.73
N THR A 216 1.18 -17.24 -8.54
CA THR A 216 1.97 -18.42 -8.14
C THR A 216 3.42 -18.02 -7.94
N ASP A 217 4.01 -18.35 -6.80
CA ASP A 217 5.36 -17.89 -6.46
C ASP A 217 6.09 -18.84 -5.49
N ASN A 218 7.33 -18.49 -5.14
CA ASN A 218 8.15 -19.21 -4.15
C ASN A 218 7.85 -18.73 -2.72
N TRP A 219 6.60 -18.86 -2.28
CA TRP A 219 6.10 -18.29 -1.03
C TRP A 219 6.92 -18.67 0.20
N ALA A 220 7.23 -19.96 0.37
CA ALA A 220 7.99 -20.46 1.50
C ALA A 220 9.43 -19.90 1.53
N ASP A 221 10.07 -19.72 0.37
CA ASP A 221 11.40 -19.10 0.28
C ASP A 221 11.39 -17.64 0.76
N TYR A 222 10.25 -16.97 0.63
CA TYR A 222 10.10 -15.59 1.02
C TYR A 222 9.69 -15.39 2.47
N ALA A 223 9.21 -16.44 3.16
CA ALA A 223 8.67 -16.32 4.53
C ALA A 223 9.63 -15.57 5.47
N ARG A 224 10.94 -15.83 5.41
CA ARG A 224 11.94 -15.14 6.23
C ARG A 224 12.01 -13.61 6.04
N TYR A 225 11.51 -13.08 4.92
CA TYR A 225 11.50 -11.66 4.60
C TYR A 225 10.18 -10.97 4.91
N PHE A 226 9.07 -11.69 4.93
CA PHE A 226 7.73 -11.08 5.02
C PHE A 226 6.87 -11.62 6.15
N TYR A 227 7.07 -12.85 6.60
CA TYR A 227 6.29 -13.44 7.68
C TYR A 227 6.84 -12.95 9.04
N PRO A 228 6.07 -12.16 9.80
CA PRO A 228 6.50 -11.68 11.11
C PRO A 228 6.39 -12.79 12.15
N GLN A 229 6.83 -12.51 13.38
CA GLN A 229 6.83 -13.49 14.46
C GLN A 229 5.41 -13.99 14.70
N ASN A 230 5.20 -15.31 14.57
CA ASN A 230 3.88 -15.96 14.66
C ASN A 230 2.82 -15.41 13.69
N GLY A 231 3.23 -14.73 12.62
CA GLY A 231 2.31 -14.08 11.70
C GLY A 231 1.66 -12.80 12.24
N ASP A 232 2.06 -12.31 13.40
CA ASP A 232 1.53 -11.07 13.98
C ASP A 232 2.22 -9.83 13.37
N TYR A 233 1.50 -9.12 12.51
CA TYR A 233 2.02 -7.91 11.87
C TYR A 233 2.24 -6.75 12.86
N THR A 234 1.59 -6.76 14.02
CA THR A 234 1.73 -5.70 15.02
C THR A 234 3.11 -5.64 15.66
N THR A 235 3.88 -6.73 15.58
CA THR A 235 5.24 -6.80 16.10
C THR A 235 6.28 -6.18 15.15
N THR A 236 5.87 -5.73 13.96
CA THR A 236 6.78 -5.15 12.97
C THR A 236 7.14 -3.71 13.30
N LYS A 237 8.33 -3.28 12.88
CA LYS A 237 8.74 -1.87 12.97
C LYS A 237 7.86 -0.95 12.13
N ARG A 238 7.26 -1.47 11.05
CA ARG A 238 6.29 -0.72 10.22
C ARG A 238 5.04 -0.39 11.00
N TRP A 239 4.48 -1.38 11.68
CA TRP A 239 3.33 -1.16 12.55
C TRP A 239 3.65 -0.09 13.61
N GLN A 240 4.78 -0.26 14.31
CA GLN A 240 5.22 0.67 15.35
C GLN A 240 5.41 2.09 14.81
N PHE A 241 5.99 2.24 13.61
CA PHE A 241 6.16 3.54 12.98
C PHE A 241 4.81 4.21 12.66
N ILE A 242 3.87 3.49 12.03
CA ILE A 242 2.56 4.05 11.68
C ILE A 242 1.73 4.35 12.94
N ASP A 243 1.77 3.47 13.95
CA ASP A 243 1.12 3.72 15.25
C ASP A 243 1.68 4.99 15.90
N GLN A 244 3.00 5.11 16.02
CA GLN A 244 3.65 6.31 16.59
C GLN A 244 3.31 7.58 15.80
N LEU A 245 3.30 7.50 14.46
CA LEU A 245 2.95 8.61 13.59
C LEU A 245 1.51 9.09 13.84
N ILE A 246 0.56 8.15 13.98
CA ILE A 246 -0.85 8.47 14.25
C ILE A 246 -1.04 9.00 15.68
N GLN A 247 -0.43 8.35 16.68
CA GLN A 247 -0.54 8.76 18.08
C GLN A 247 0.10 10.13 18.34
N ALA A 248 1.21 10.46 17.68
CA ALA A 248 1.85 11.77 17.80
C ALA A 248 0.96 12.91 17.28
N GLN A 249 0.14 12.65 16.27
CA GLN A 249 -0.82 13.64 15.74
C GLN A 249 -1.99 13.90 16.71
N VAL A 250 -2.35 12.94 17.57
CA VAL A 250 -3.43 13.10 18.55
C VAL A 250 -3.00 13.97 19.74
N ARG A 251 -1.70 14.09 20.01
CA ARG A 251 -1.16 14.73 21.22
C ARG A 251 -0.84 16.23 21.06
N ILE A 252 -1.46 16.92 20.11
CA ILE A 252 -1.30 18.38 19.91
C ILE A 252 -2.33 19.14 20.74
#